data_AF-K9ULF1-F1
#
_entry.id   AF-K9ULF1-F1
#
_cell.length_a   1.000
_cell.length_b   1.000
_cell.length_c   1.000
_cell.angle_alpha   90.00
_cell.angle_beta   90.00
_cell.angle_gamma   90.00
#
_symmetry.space_group_name_H-M   'P 1'
#
loop_
_entity.id
_entity.type
_entity.pdbx_description
1 polymer ?
#
loop_
_entity_poly.entity_id
_entity_poly.type
_entity_poly.pdbx_seq_one_letter_code
_entity_poly.pdbx_strand_id
1 'polypeptide(L)'
;MLDPHSLQKLRSIEQNYDELIARLQSPIDLSYEDLLRTHQSITNLEETVNKFRNWQKIQLDSIEIEQVFRDSEIDRELYDLANIEVLSLQQKSLEYERELRILLLPKDPHDDLNVIMSMRSISKNL
;
A
#
# COMPACT_ATOMS: atom_id res chain seq x y z
N MET A 1 -10.78 -0.94 10.66
CA MET A 1 -10.26 -1.92 9.70
C MET A 1 -10.68 -1.58 8.28
N LEU A 2 -9.74 -1.59 7.34
CA LEU A 2 -10.01 -1.48 5.90
C LEU A 2 -10.85 -2.68 5.44
N ASP A 3 -11.89 -2.42 4.65
CA ASP A 3 -12.74 -3.49 4.10
C ASP A 3 -12.02 -4.21 2.93
N PRO A 4 -12.45 -5.43 2.57
CA PRO A 4 -11.80 -6.22 1.52
C PRO A 4 -11.71 -5.52 0.15
N HIS A 5 -12.71 -4.70 -0.19
CA HIS A 5 -12.74 -3.97 -1.46
C HIS A 5 -11.70 -2.84 -1.46
N SER A 6 -11.63 -2.06 -0.38
CA SER A 6 -10.58 -1.03 -0.21
C SER A 6 -9.17 -1.62 -0.27
N LEU A 7 -8.95 -2.78 0.35
CA LEU A 7 -7.66 -3.48 0.28
C LEU A 7 -7.31 -3.93 -1.14
N GLN A 8 -8.29 -4.40 -1.91
CA GLN A 8 -8.07 -4.78 -3.31
C GLN A 8 -7.71 -3.57 -4.17
N LYS A 9 -8.34 -2.43 -3.91
CA LYS A 9 -8.05 -1.15 -4.59
C LYS A 9 -6.62 -0.68 -4.29
N LEU A 10 -6.19 -0.71 -3.02
CA LEU A 10 -4.84 -0.35 -2.60
C LEU A 10 -3.76 -1.24 -3.24
N ARG A 11 -3.98 -2.56 -3.27
CA ARG A 11 -3.07 -3.49 -3.96
C ARG A 11 -2.96 -3.20 -5.45
N SER A 12 -4.06 -2.84 -6.10
CA SER A 12 -4.06 -2.50 -7.52
C SER A 12 -3.29 -1.19 -7.79
N ILE A 13 -3.41 -0.22 -6.88
CA ILE A 13 -2.64 1.03 -6.92
C ILE A 13 -1.14 0.76 -6.76
N GLU A 14 -0.75 -0.04 -5.76
CA GLU A 14 0.64 -0.45 -5.54
C GLU A 14 1.22 -1.18 -6.76
N GLN A 15 0.49 -2.16 -7.32
CA GLN A 15 0.93 -2.88 -8.50
C GLN A 15 1.18 -1.95 -9.69
N ASN A 16 0.26 -1.04 -9.99
CA ASN A 16 0.44 -0.10 -11.09
C ASN A 16 1.61 0.86 -10.84
N TYR A 17 1.82 1.30 -9.60
CA TYR A 17 2.98 2.11 -9.25
C TYR A 17 4.29 1.37 -9.55
N ASP A 18 4.40 0.10 -9.14
CA ASP A 18 5.59 -0.71 -9.39
C ASP A 18 5.82 -0.96 -10.90
N GLU A 19 4.75 -1.16 -11.67
CA GLU A 19 4.82 -1.28 -13.13
C GLU A 19 5.30 0.01 -13.81
N LEU A 20 4.82 1.17 -13.36
CA LEU A 20 5.28 2.47 -13.87
C LEU A 20 6.77 2.71 -13.56
N ILE A 21 7.21 2.36 -12.35
CA ILE A 21 8.63 2.43 -11.96
C ILE A 21 9.48 1.48 -12.81
N ALA A 22 9.04 0.24 -13.00
CA ALA A 22 9.73 -0.74 -13.83
C ALA A 22 9.82 -0.28 -15.30
N ARG A 23 8.77 0.36 -15.83
CA ARG A 23 8.76 0.91 -17.18
C ARG A 23 9.84 1.98 -17.38
N LEU A 24 10.11 2.82 -16.38
CA LEU A 24 11.18 3.83 -16.42
C LEU A 24 12.59 3.22 -16.37
N GLN A 25 12.73 2.02 -15.82
CA GLN A 25 14.01 1.30 -15.72
C GLN A 25 14.32 0.45 -16.96
N SER A 26 13.34 0.26 -17.84
CA SER A 26 13.48 -0.53 -19.06
C SER A 26 14.28 0.22 -20.13
N PRO A 27 15.13 -0.46 -20.93
CA PRO A 27 15.93 0.16 -22.01
C PRO A 27 15.09 0.57 -23.25
N ILE A 28 13.81 0.88 -23.08
CA ILE A 28 12.90 1.28 -24.16
C ILE A 28 13.05 2.80 -24.38
N ASP A 29 13.22 3.22 -25.64
CA ASP A 29 13.11 4.62 -26.04
C ASP A 29 11.65 5.09 -25.86
N LEU A 30 11.37 5.74 -24.71
CA LEU A 30 10.10 6.41 -24.47
C LEU A 30 10.12 7.80 -25.10
N SER A 31 8.98 8.24 -25.65
CA SER A 31 8.83 9.63 -26.05
C SER A 31 8.88 10.55 -24.81
N TYR A 32 9.27 11.81 -25.00
CA TYR A 32 9.28 12.80 -23.91
C TYR A 32 7.89 12.97 -23.27
N GLU A 33 6.83 12.91 -24.08
CA GLU A 33 5.45 13.01 -23.61
C GLU A 33 5.06 11.79 -22.75
N ASP A 34 5.41 10.58 -23.18
CA ASP A 34 5.17 9.35 -22.41
C ASP A 34 5.93 9.35 -21.08
N LEU A 35 7.17 9.85 -21.08
CA LEU A 35 7.98 9.99 -19.88
C LEU A 35 7.34 10.97 -18.89
N LEU A 36 6.90 12.13 -19.36
CA LEU A 36 6.23 13.13 -18.51
C LEU A 36 4.94 12.57 -17.90
N ARG A 37 4.11 11.89 -18.69
CA ARG A 37 2.88 11.25 -18.21
C ARG A 37 3.15 10.14 -17.19
N THR A 38 4.20 9.35 -17.41
CA THR A 38 4.61 8.28 -16.49
C THR A 38 5.06 8.88 -15.15
N HIS A 39 5.89 9.92 -15.16
CA HIS A 39 6.30 10.62 -13.94
C HIS A 39 5.13 11.23 -13.18
N GLN A 40 4.20 11.91 -13.86
CA GLN A 40 3.01 12.45 -13.22
C GLN A 40 2.17 11.36 -12.55
N SER A 41 2.01 10.21 -13.21
CA SER A 41 1.27 9.07 -12.65
C SER A 41 1.96 8.51 -11.41
N ILE A 42 3.28 8.39 -11.41
CA ILE A 42 4.07 7.96 -10.24
C ILE A 42 3.86 8.93 -9.08
N THR A 43 4.04 10.23 -9.29
CA THR A 43 3.84 11.25 -8.26
C THR A 43 2.43 11.20 -7.65
N ASN A 44 1.41 10.96 -8.47
CA ASN A 44 0.03 10.90 -7.99
C ASN A 44 -0.26 9.68 -7.10
N LEU A 45 0.44 8.56 -7.33
CA LEU A 45 0.23 7.30 -6.60
C LEU A 45 1.18 7.14 -5.42
N GLU A 46 2.34 7.79 -5.44
CA GLU A 46 3.43 7.61 -4.48
C GLU A 46 2.98 7.75 -3.02
N GLU A 47 2.21 8.78 -2.68
CA GLU A 47 1.71 8.99 -1.33
C GLU A 47 0.86 7.80 -0.83
N THR A 48 -0.05 7.33 -1.67
CA THR A 48 -0.95 6.22 -1.33
C THR A 48 -0.17 4.93 -1.16
N VAL A 49 0.78 4.66 -2.05
CA VAL A 49 1.62 3.44 -2.00
C VAL A 49 2.52 3.46 -0.77
N ASN A 50 3.21 4.56 -0.49
CA ASN A 50 4.06 4.68 0.69
C ASN A 50 3.26 4.50 1.98
N LYS A 51 2.08 5.11 2.06
CA LYS A 51 1.17 4.97 3.21
C LYS A 51 0.70 3.52 3.37
N PHE A 52 0.37 2.84 2.27
CA PHE A 52 -0.09 1.45 2.28
C PHE A 52 1.03 0.48 2.71
N ARG A 53 2.25 0.65 2.19
CA ARG A 53 3.43 -0.13 2.59
C ARG A 53 3.76 0.04 4.07
N ASN A 54 3.70 1.26 4.58
CA ASN A 54 3.89 1.53 6.01
C ASN A 54 2.82 0.86 6.88
N TRP A 55 1.56 0.89 6.44
CA TRP A 55 0.49 0.16 7.12
C TRP A 55 0.74 -1.35 7.14
N GLN A 56 1.09 -1.95 5.99
CA GLN A 56 1.41 -3.38 5.90
C GLN A 56 2.58 -3.75 6.82
N LYS A 57 3.62 -2.93 6.86
CA LYS A 57 4.76 -3.12 7.76
C LYS A 57 4.32 -3.13 9.22
N ILE A 58 3.53 -2.17 9.67
CA ILE A 58 3.04 -2.11 11.05
C ILE A 58 2.16 -3.33 11.39
N GLN A 59 1.37 -3.83 10.44
CA GLN A 59 0.62 -5.07 10.64
C GLN A 59 1.55 -6.27 10.85
N LEU A 60 2.62 -6.39 10.06
CA LEU A 60 3.62 -7.44 10.22
C LEU A 60 4.38 -7.32 11.54
N ASP A 61 4.90 -6.12 11.85
CA ASP A 61 5.63 -5.85 13.09
C ASP A 61 4.79 -6.21 14.33
N SER A 62 3.49 -5.88 14.33
CA SER A 62 2.57 -6.24 15.42
C SER A 62 2.42 -7.77 15.57
N ILE A 63 2.32 -8.50 14.45
CA ILE A 63 2.20 -9.96 14.47
C ILE A 63 3.49 -10.61 14.96
N GLU A 64 4.64 -10.12 14.49
CA GLU A 64 5.96 -10.62 14.88
C GLU A 64 6.21 -10.44 16.38
N ILE A 65 5.89 -9.26 16.93
CA ILE A 65 5.96 -9.00 18.38
C ILE A 65 5.05 -9.98 19.11
N GLU A 66 3.77 -10.07 18.74
CA GLU A 66 2.86 -11.04 19.38
C GLU A 66 3.33 -12.50 19.28
N GLN A 67 4.04 -12.88 18.21
CA GLN A 67 4.61 -14.24 18.06
C GLN A 67 5.78 -14.47 18.99
N VAL A 68 6.73 -13.54 19.04
CA VAL A 68 7.90 -13.62 19.93
C VAL A 68 7.46 -13.72 21.39
N PHE A 69 6.43 -12.97 21.78
CA PHE A 69 5.97 -12.88 23.17
C PHE A 69 4.98 -13.96 23.60
N ARG A 70 4.67 -14.93 22.73
CA ARG A 70 3.86 -16.12 23.07
C ARG A 70 4.68 -17.25 23.71
N ASP A 71 6.01 -17.17 23.69
CA ASP A 71 6.85 -18.16 24.36
C ASP A 71 6.80 -18.01 25.89
N SER A 72 6.52 -19.12 26.56
CA SER A 72 6.23 -19.18 28.01
C SER A 72 7.44 -18.92 28.93
N GLU A 73 8.62 -18.64 28.38
CA GLU A 73 9.86 -18.41 29.13
C GLU A 73 10.23 -16.92 29.29
N ILE A 74 9.38 -16.00 28.81
CA ILE A 74 9.65 -14.56 28.87
C ILE A 74 9.25 -13.97 30.22
N ASP A 75 10.13 -13.13 30.80
CA ASP A 75 9.84 -12.38 32.03
C ASP A 75 8.65 -11.42 31.85
N ARG A 76 7.84 -11.27 32.91
CA ARG A 76 6.70 -10.37 32.97
C ARG A 76 7.03 -8.93 32.56
N GLU A 77 8.18 -8.40 32.95
CA GLU A 77 8.56 -7.02 32.59
C GLU A 77 8.69 -6.85 31.06
N LEU A 78 9.28 -7.84 30.39
CA LEU A 78 9.44 -7.81 28.94
C LEU A 78 8.11 -8.03 28.21
N TYR A 79 7.23 -8.85 28.78
CA TYR A 79 5.85 -9.02 28.29
C TYR A 79 5.03 -7.72 28.38
N ASP A 80 5.15 -6.98 29.48
CA ASP A 80 4.43 -5.70 29.66
C ASP A 80 4.93 -4.63 28.66
N LEU A 81 6.25 -4.56 28.42
CA LEU A 81 6.83 -3.69 27.39
C LEU A 81 6.33 -4.04 25.98
N ALA A 82 6.27 -5.33 25.66
CA ALA A 82 5.76 -5.80 24.38
C ALA A 82 4.29 -5.40 24.16
N ASN A 83 3.44 -5.53 25.18
CA ASN A 83 2.05 -5.11 25.08
C ASN A 83 1.90 -3.62 24.82
N ILE A 84 2.72 -2.78 25.46
CA ILE A 84 2.72 -1.33 25.21
C ILE A 84 3.08 -1.05 23.75
N GLU A 85 4.08 -1.75 23.20
CA GLU A 85 4.49 -1.58 21.80
C GLU A 85 3.39 -2.05 20.84
N VAL A 86 2.76 -3.21 21.08
CA VAL A 86 1.63 -3.69 20.27
C VAL A 86 0.48 -2.68 20.27
N LEU A 87 0.13 -2.12 21.42
CA LEU A 87 -0.92 -1.09 21.52
C LEU A 87 -0.56 0.18 20.73
N SER A 88 0.71 0.61 20.79
CA SER A 88 1.23 1.74 20.01
C SER A 88 1.13 1.48 18.50
N LEU A 89 1.53 0.28 18.05
CA LEU A 89 1.42 -0.15 16.65
C LEU A 89 -0.03 -0.24 16.18
N GLN A 90 -0.93 -0.75 17.02
CA GLN A 90 -2.36 -0.79 16.73
C GLN A 90 -2.96 0.62 16.56
N GLN A 91 -2.60 1.58 17.41
CA GLN A 91 -3.05 2.97 17.27
C GLN A 91 -2.55 3.60 15.97
N LYS A 92 -1.26 3.43 15.65
CA LYS A 92 -0.70 3.88 14.37
C LYS A 92 -1.40 3.22 13.19
N SER A 93 -1.68 1.93 13.25
CA SER A 93 -2.41 1.23 12.20
C SER A 93 -3.77 1.88 11.93
N LEU A 94 -4.53 2.21 12.97
CA LEU A 94 -5.82 2.90 12.84
C LEU A 94 -5.68 4.31 12.22
N GLU A 95 -4.58 5.01 12.47
CA GLU A 95 -4.26 6.27 11.79
C GLU A 95 -4.02 6.06 10.30
N TYR A 96 -3.15 5.11 9.95
CA TYR A 96 -2.88 4.75 8.55
C TYR A 96 -4.16 4.34 7.82
N GLU A 97 -5.03 3.53 8.44
CA GLU A 97 -6.30 3.12 7.83
C GLU A 97 -7.21 4.31 7.53
N ARG A 98 -7.29 5.30 8.44
CA ARG A 98 -8.09 6.52 8.23
C ARG A 98 -7.55 7.34 7.07
N GLU A 99 -6.24 7.55 7.02
CA GLU A 99 -5.60 8.30 5.95
C GLU A 99 -5.72 7.59 4.60
N LEU A 100 -5.52 6.26 4.56
CA LEU A 100 -5.71 5.46 3.36
C LEU A 100 -7.15 5.56 2.83
N ARG A 101 -8.16 5.56 3.70
CA ARG A 101 -9.56 5.77 3.29
C ARG A 101 -9.77 7.14 2.63
N ILE A 102 -9.12 8.18 3.14
CA ILE A 102 -9.19 9.53 2.55
C ILE A 102 -8.51 9.53 1.18
N LEU A 103 -7.33 8.92 1.06
CA LEU A 103 -6.59 8.82 -0.20
C LEU A 103 -7.31 7.98 -1.27
N LEU A 104 -8.18 7.07 -0.87
CA LEU A 104 -9.01 6.27 -1.79
C LEU A 104 -10.24 7.02 -2.32
N LEU A 105 -10.57 8.18 -1.76
CA LEU A 105 -11.65 9.03 -2.27
C LEU A 105 -11.23 9.61 -3.63
N PRO A 106 -12.14 9.65 -4.62
CA PRO A 106 -11.85 10.32 -5.89
C PRO A 106 -11.52 11.79 -5.62
N LYS A 107 -10.37 12.26 -6.13
CA LYS A 107 -9.94 13.66 -5.95
C LYS A 107 -10.72 14.60 -6.89
N ASP A 108 -11.28 14.09 -7.99
CA ASP A 108 -12.14 14.81 -8.94
C ASP A 108 -13.18 13.82 -9.54
N PRO A 109 -14.41 14.27 -9.89
CA PRO A 109 -15.42 13.43 -10.56
C PRO A 109 -14.99 12.81 -11.91
N HIS A 110 -13.94 13.35 -12.56
CA HIS A 110 -13.29 12.77 -13.74
C HIS A 110 -12.04 11.95 -13.41
N ASP A 111 -11.58 12.03 -12.16
CA ASP A 111 -10.43 11.31 -11.59
C ASP A 111 -10.93 10.05 -10.88
N ASP A 112 -11.85 9.36 -11.53
CA ASP A 112 -11.88 7.91 -11.44
C ASP A 112 -10.46 7.46 -11.75
N LEU A 113 -9.84 6.81 -10.78
CA LEU A 113 -8.52 6.19 -10.86
C LEU A 113 -8.48 5.26 -12.09
N ASN A 114 -8.25 5.85 -13.26
CA ASN A 114 -8.15 5.26 -14.59
C ASN A 114 -6.95 4.30 -14.72
N VAL A 115 -6.34 3.99 -13.58
CA VAL A 115 -5.23 3.10 -13.36
C VAL A 115 -5.66 1.64 -13.18
N ILE A 116 -6.91 1.35 -12.78
CA ILE A 116 -7.30 -0.04 -12.46
C ILE A 116 -7.90 -0.80 -13.68
N MET A 117 -8.23 -0.12 -14.79
CA MET A 117 -9.01 -0.73 -15.90
C MET A 117 -8.23 -1.05 -17.18
N SER A 118 -6.92 -1.33 -17.14
CA SER A 118 -6.17 -1.70 -18.37
C SER A 118 -5.45 -3.06 -18.34
N MET A 119 -5.52 -3.83 -17.25
CA MET A 119 -4.88 -5.16 -17.18
C MET A 119 -5.83 -6.37 -17.27
N ARG A 120 -7.04 -6.20 -17.82
CA ARG A 120 -7.89 -7.34 -18.20
C ARG A 120 -8.48 -7.21 -19.59
N SER A 121 -7.60 -7.02 -20.58
CA SER A 121 -7.87 -7.38 -21.97
C SER A 121 -6.59 -7.84 -22.66
N ILE A 122 -6.00 -8.92 -22.13
CA ILE A 122 -5.12 -9.78 -22.93
C ILE A 122 -5.64 -11.21 -22.78
N SER A 123 -5.96 -11.80 -23.93
CA SER A 123 -6.28 -13.21 -24.19
C SER A 123 -7.66 -13.73 -23.79
N LYS A 124 -8.66 -13.37 -24.60
CA LYS A 124 -9.61 -14.36 -25.16
C LYS A 124 -10.16 -13.80 -26.48
N ASN A 125 -9.40 -13.98 -27.55
CA ASN A 125 -9.93 -13.99 -28.91
C ASN A 125 -9.07 -14.92 -29.75
N LEU A 126 -9.69 -16.06 -30.07
CA LEU A 126 -9.45 -17.01 -31.16
C LEU A 126 -8.05 -17.65 -31.26
#